data_AF-A0A496S0L6-F1
#
_entry.id   AF-A0A496S0L6-F1
#
_cell.length_a   1.000
_cell.length_b   1.000
_cell.length_c   1.000
_cell.angle_alpha   90.00
_cell.angle_beta   90.00
_cell.angle_gamma   90.00
#
_symmetry.space_group_name_H-M   'P 1'
#
loop_
_entity.id
_entity.type
_entity.pdbx_description
1 polymer ?
#
loop_
_entity_poly.entity_id
_entity_poly.type
_entity_poly.pdbx_seq_one_letter_code
_entity_poly.pdbx_strand_id
1 'polypeptide(L)'
;MRKILNKGIALFFLASLLFIFAPDADAGIVLKVLTVNPSTEETQEVPVKVYLPKEAKPEDIIEKGDLKVAYDAQQGSYYAYGEYKLKPKEVLEHTIELRDIWVVSAAEMQSLRLEAEKINKLLKNTEFAERIKFMYHTMMTKLNEIDQRQKVSKANPEEHISEYRYNLKLLESVKVDLAVARSMLSKAKAVSASVVWKLIFFILIFLAVLGTTFYFLWYRQAKLFAGGGPSAEKKKPAEAREHREHEAKGDEKEADEGDIERILRGE
;
A
#
# COMPACT_ATOMS: atom_id res chain seq x y z
N MET A 1 -3.87 13.49 -61.07
CA MET A 1 -2.95 13.29 -59.94
C MET A 1 -3.61 12.89 -58.60
N ARG A 2 -4.90 12.47 -58.53
CA ARG A 2 -5.56 12.17 -57.22
C ARG A 2 -5.59 10.68 -56.79
N LYS A 3 -5.20 9.73 -57.65
CA LYS A 3 -5.30 8.27 -57.38
C LYS A 3 -4.01 7.61 -56.84
N ILE A 4 -2.88 8.31 -56.81
CA ILE A 4 -1.58 7.76 -56.37
C ILE A 4 -1.38 7.95 -54.86
N LEU A 5 -1.93 9.02 -54.28
CA LEU A 5 -1.72 9.39 -52.87
C LEU A 5 -2.35 8.40 -51.87
N ASN A 6 -3.49 7.78 -52.20
CA ASN A 6 -4.18 6.84 -51.31
C ASN A 6 -3.54 5.44 -51.23
N LYS A 7 -2.63 5.07 -52.14
CA LYS A 7 -1.96 3.77 -52.11
C LYS A 7 -0.77 3.71 -51.14
N GLY A 8 -0.14 4.84 -50.82
CA GLY A 8 0.95 4.90 -49.84
C GLY A 8 0.48 4.73 -48.40
N ILE A 9 -0.69 5.31 -48.05
CA ILE A 9 -1.25 5.24 -46.69
C ILE A 9 -1.72 3.82 -46.35
N ALA A 10 -2.36 3.13 -47.31
CA ALA A 10 -2.82 1.75 -47.12
C ALA A 10 -1.65 0.75 -46.92
N LEU A 11 -0.49 0.97 -47.56
CA LEU A 11 0.67 0.09 -47.38
C LEU A 11 1.35 0.29 -46.03
N PHE A 12 1.36 1.51 -45.49
CA PHE A 12 1.94 1.81 -44.18
C PHE A 12 1.13 1.21 -43.02
N PHE A 13 -0.20 1.20 -43.13
CA PHE A 13 -1.07 0.55 -42.13
C PHE A 13 -0.95 -0.98 -42.12
N LEU A 14 -0.66 -1.62 -43.26
CA LEU A 14 -0.50 -3.08 -43.34
C LEU A 14 0.84 -3.55 -42.74
N ALA A 15 1.91 -2.75 -42.88
CA ALA A 15 3.21 -3.04 -42.26
C ALA A 15 3.19 -2.88 -40.73
N SER A 16 2.37 -1.96 -40.20
CA SER A 16 2.24 -1.75 -38.75
C SER A 16 1.52 -2.88 -38.01
N LEU A 17 0.82 -3.79 -38.72
CA LEU A 17 0.04 -4.86 -38.10
C LEU A 17 0.84 -6.15 -37.84
N LEU A 18 2.05 -6.26 -38.37
CA LEU A 18 2.89 -7.48 -38.30
C LEU A 18 3.92 -7.48 -37.15
N PHE A 19 3.96 -6.43 -36.33
CA PHE A 19 4.93 -6.29 -35.22
C PHE A 19 4.38 -6.66 -33.82
N ILE A 20 3.14 -7.14 -33.73
CA ILE A 20 2.46 -7.37 -32.43
C ILE A 20 2.64 -8.80 -31.90
N PHE A 21 3.11 -9.74 -32.72
CA PHE A 21 3.43 -11.12 -32.32
C PHE A 21 4.91 -11.44 -32.57
N ALA A 22 5.79 -10.73 -31.87
CA ALA A 22 7.02 -11.40 -31.43
C ALA A 22 6.59 -12.44 -30.38
N PRO A 23 6.88 -13.74 -30.55
CA PRO A 23 6.82 -14.63 -29.40
C PRO A 23 7.87 -14.14 -28.41
N ASP A 24 7.45 -13.80 -27.19
CA ASP A 24 8.41 -13.68 -26.09
C ASP A 24 9.16 -15.00 -26.02
N ALA A 25 10.47 -14.96 -26.25
CA ALA A 25 11.35 -16.10 -26.10
C ALA A 25 11.51 -16.35 -24.59
N ASP A 26 10.48 -16.93 -24.01
CA ASP A 26 10.39 -17.25 -22.59
C ASP A 26 11.58 -18.13 -22.23
N ALA A 27 12.39 -17.69 -21.25
CA ALA A 27 13.59 -18.42 -20.89
C ALA A 27 13.19 -19.76 -20.24
N GLY A 28 13.67 -20.87 -20.80
CA GLY A 28 13.45 -22.20 -20.24
C GLY A 28 14.51 -22.56 -19.21
N ILE A 29 14.10 -23.18 -18.11
CA ILE A 29 14.96 -23.83 -17.12
C ILE A 29 14.85 -25.34 -17.28
N VAL A 30 16.00 -25.97 -17.54
CA VAL A 30 16.11 -27.41 -17.76
C VAL A 30 16.59 -28.12 -16.49
N LEU A 31 15.71 -28.91 -15.87
CA LEU A 31 16.06 -29.83 -14.79
C LEU A 31 16.46 -31.19 -15.36
N LYS A 32 17.67 -31.65 -15.05
CA LYS A 32 18.21 -32.95 -15.47
C LYS A 32 18.11 -33.94 -14.32
N VAL A 33 17.56 -35.12 -14.60
CA VAL A 33 17.36 -36.20 -13.62
C VAL A 33 18.06 -37.45 -14.12
N LEU A 34 19.05 -37.92 -13.37
CA LEU A 34 19.79 -39.14 -13.68
C LEU A 34 19.22 -40.32 -12.91
N THR A 35 18.76 -41.33 -13.65
CA THR A 35 18.28 -42.60 -13.11
C THR A 35 19.25 -43.69 -13.49
N VAL A 36 19.68 -44.51 -12.52
CA VAL A 36 20.64 -45.59 -12.76
C VAL A 36 20.08 -46.92 -12.26
N ASN A 37 20.26 -47.99 -13.04
CA ASN A 37 20.05 -49.34 -12.52
C ASN A 37 21.21 -49.72 -11.57
N PRO A 38 20.96 -49.95 -10.26
CA PRO A 38 22.02 -50.32 -9.33
C PRO A 38 22.57 -51.74 -9.61
N SER A 39 21.81 -52.61 -10.28
CA SER A 39 22.21 -53.99 -10.58
C SER A 39 23.42 -54.06 -11.52
N THR A 40 24.31 -55.02 -11.25
CA THR A 40 25.45 -55.42 -12.10
C THR A 40 25.07 -56.41 -13.19
N GLU A 41 23.98 -57.15 -13.01
CA GLU A 41 23.69 -58.37 -13.78
C GLU A 41 22.26 -58.44 -14.33
N GLU A 42 21.28 -57.80 -13.69
CA GLU A 42 19.86 -57.90 -14.05
C GLU A 42 19.26 -56.60 -14.61
N THR A 43 18.35 -56.75 -15.57
CA THR A 43 17.50 -55.65 -16.05
C THR A 43 16.35 -55.44 -15.07
N GLN A 44 16.18 -54.23 -14.56
CA GLN A 44 15.21 -53.92 -13.50
C GLN A 44 14.31 -52.75 -13.90
N GLU A 45 13.08 -52.73 -13.40
CA GLU A 45 12.18 -51.58 -13.50
C GLU A 45 12.53 -50.61 -12.35
N VAL A 46 13.07 -49.45 -12.71
CA VAL A 46 13.53 -48.44 -11.77
C VAL A 46 12.49 -47.31 -11.71
N PRO A 47 11.90 -47.04 -10.53
CA PRO A 47 10.97 -45.94 -10.36
C PRO A 47 11.72 -44.61 -10.28
N VAL A 48 11.27 -43.65 -11.08
CA VAL A 48 11.74 -42.27 -11.07
C VAL A 48 10.73 -41.43 -10.31
N LYS A 49 11.18 -40.68 -9.30
CA LYS A 49 10.39 -39.64 -8.63
C LYS A 49 11.29 -38.46 -8.31
N VAL A 50 11.00 -37.30 -8.91
CA VAL A 50 11.70 -36.03 -8.66
C VAL A 50 10.70 -34.98 -8.22
N TYR A 51 11.00 -34.24 -7.15
CA TYR A 51 10.18 -33.10 -6.76
C TYR A 51 10.55 -31.86 -7.58
N LEU A 52 9.55 -31.17 -8.09
CA LEU A 52 9.72 -29.86 -8.70
C LEU A 52 9.87 -28.79 -7.61
N PRO A 53 10.46 -27.62 -7.92
CA PRO A 53 10.48 -26.49 -6.99
C PRO A 53 9.06 -26.12 -6.55
N LYS A 54 8.89 -25.73 -5.28
CA LYS A 54 7.56 -25.49 -4.68
C LYS A 54 6.75 -24.39 -5.38
N GLU A 55 7.46 -23.52 -6.08
CA GLU A 55 6.91 -22.39 -6.83
C GLU A 55 6.32 -22.81 -8.19
N ALA A 56 6.80 -23.91 -8.78
CA ALA A 56 6.40 -24.38 -10.11
C ALA A 56 5.08 -25.15 -10.06
N LYS A 57 4.23 -24.91 -11.06
CA LYS A 57 2.94 -25.56 -11.26
C LYS A 57 2.92 -26.37 -12.57
N PRO A 58 1.88 -27.20 -12.81
CA PRO A 58 1.76 -27.96 -14.05
C PRO A 58 1.71 -27.07 -15.30
N GLU A 59 1.20 -25.85 -15.18
CA GLU A 59 1.11 -24.87 -16.29
C GLU A 59 2.47 -24.26 -16.67
N ASP A 60 3.47 -24.39 -15.79
CA ASP A 60 4.83 -23.90 -16.02
C ASP A 60 5.72 -24.96 -16.68
N ILE A 61 5.23 -26.20 -16.84
CA ILE A 61 5.98 -27.30 -17.44
C ILE A 61 5.85 -27.23 -18.97
N ILE A 62 6.97 -26.97 -19.65
CA ILE A 62 7.06 -26.88 -21.11
C ILE A 62 7.21 -28.29 -21.70
N GLU A 63 8.15 -29.08 -21.17
CA GLU A 63 8.44 -30.44 -21.64
C GLU A 63 8.78 -31.36 -20.46
N LYS A 64 8.40 -32.63 -20.56
CA LYS A 64 8.57 -33.65 -19.50
C LYS A 64 8.63 -35.09 -20.04
N GLY A 65 8.49 -35.29 -21.34
CA GLY A 65 8.34 -36.59 -21.99
C GLY A 65 7.22 -37.43 -21.38
N ASP A 66 7.51 -38.72 -21.21
CA ASP A 66 6.58 -39.72 -20.67
C ASP A 66 6.31 -39.58 -19.16
N LEU A 67 7.00 -38.68 -18.45
CA LEU A 67 6.80 -38.49 -17.01
C LEU A 67 5.40 -37.95 -16.71
N LYS A 68 4.76 -38.56 -15.71
CA LYS A 68 3.50 -38.09 -15.14
C LYS A 68 3.80 -37.08 -14.03
N VAL A 69 2.86 -36.18 -13.77
CA VAL A 69 3.00 -35.15 -12.73
C VAL A 69 1.85 -35.30 -11.74
N ALA A 70 2.17 -35.27 -10.45
CA ALA A 70 1.22 -35.33 -9.36
C ALA A 70 1.61 -34.34 -8.25
N TYR A 71 0.65 -33.99 -7.39
CA TYR A 71 0.85 -33.09 -6.27
C TYR A 71 0.98 -33.87 -4.96
N ASP A 72 2.02 -33.59 -4.18
CA ASP A 72 2.18 -34.11 -2.83
C ASP A 72 1.72 -33.07 -1.81
N ALA A 73 0.57 -33.32 -1.18
CA ALA A 73 -0.04 -32.41 -0.21
C ALA A 73 0.73 -32.32 1.12
N GLN A 74 1.61 -33.28 1.44
CA GLN A 74 2.44 -33.23 2.64
C GLN A 74 3.70 -32.39 2.40
N GLN A 75 4.32 -32.53 1.22
CA GLN A 75 5.47 -31.71 0.83
C GLN A 75 5.08 -30.31 0.34
N GLY A 76 3.85 -30.13 -0.13
CA GLY A 76 3.36 -28.88 -0.72
C GLY A 76 4.02 -28.57 -2.06
N SER A 77 4.30 -29.60 -2.87
CA SER A 77 4.96 -29.46 -4.17
C SER A 77 4.51 -30.51 -5.18
N TYR A 78 4.66 -30.18 -6.46
CA TYR A 78 4.51 -31.15 -7.54
C TYR A 78 5.74 -32.05 -7.65
N TYR A 79 5.54 -33.26 -8.15
CA TYR A 79 6.61 -34.18 -8.50
C TYR A 79 6.34 -34.83 -9.86
N ALA A 80 7.41 -35.03 -10.63
CA ALA A 80 7.38 -35.81 -11.85
C ALA A 80 7.79 -37.26 -11.54
N TYR A 81 7.12 -38.23 -12.17
CA TYR A 81 7.35 -39.65 -11.91
C TYR A 81 7.08 -40.55 -13.12
N GLY A 82 7.74 -41.70 -13.13
CA GLY A 82 7.61 -42.75 -14.15
C GLY A 82 8.34 -44.02 -13.72
N GLU A 83 8.20 -45.09 -14.48
CA GLU A 83 8.87 -46.37 -14.25
C GLU A 83 9.55 -46.78 -15.56
N TYR A 84 10.86 -47.06 -15.50
CA TYR A 84 11.67 -47.32 -16.68
C TYR A 84 12.45 -48.62 -16.52
N LYS A 85 12.41 -49.47 -17.55
CA LYS A 85 13.11 -50.74 -17.58
C LYS A 85 14.54 -50.53 -18.07
N LEU A 86 15.50 -50.57 -17.13
CA LEU A 86 16.90 -50.26 -17.37
C LEU A 86 17.76 -51.54 -17.31
N LYS A 87 18.68 -51.68 -18.26
CA LYS A 87 19.71 -52.74 -18.28
C LYS A 87 20.70 -52.59 -17.12
N PRO A 88 21.52 -53.60 -16.81
CA PRO A 88 22.52 -53.49 -15.75
C PRO A 88 23.44 -52.29 -15.98
N LYS A 89 23.62 -51.46 -14.93
CA LYS A 89 24.39 -50.20 -14.96
C LYS A 89 23.99 -49.17 -16.02
N GLU A 90 22.83 -49.32 -16.67
CA GLU A 90 22.32 -48.30 -17.59
C GLU A 90 21.93 -47.04 -16.81
N VAL A 91 22.34 -45.89 -17.36
CA VAL A 91 22.00 -44.56 -16.86
C VAL A 91 21.08 -43.90 -17.87
N LEU A 92 19.89 -43.50 -17.44
CA LEU A 92 18.92 -42.78 -18.24
C LEU A 92 18.80 -41.35 -17.71
N GLU A 93 19.03 -40.38 -18.60
CA GLU A 93 18.83 -38.96 -18.32
C GLU A 93 17.43 -38.54 -18.76
N HIS A 94 16.64 -38.01 -17.82
CA HIS A 94 15.38 -37.34 -18.12
C HIS A 94 15.56 -35.82 -18.00
N THR A 95 14.97 -35.10 -18.93
CA THR A 95 14.90 -33.64 -18.94
C THR A 95 13.48 -33.19 -18.66
N ILE A 96 13.32 -32.26 -17.72
CA ILE A 96 12.07 -31.54 -17.48
C ILE A 96 12.36 -30.07 -17.74
N GLU A 97 11.70 -29.49 -18.73
CA GLU A 97 11.81 -28.08 -19.07
C GLU A 97 10.67 -27.30 -18.45
N LEU A 98 11.01 -26.24 -17.71
CA LEU A 98 10.09 -25.36 -17.00
C LEU A 98 10.24 -23.93 -17.54
N ARG A 99 9.16 -23.16 -17.60
CA ARG A 99 9.21 -21.71 -17.82
C ARG A 99 9.98 -21.05 -16.66
N ASP A 100 10.84 -20.07 -16.93
CA ASP A 100 11.50 -19.29 -15.88
C ASP A 100 10.49 -18.35 -15.18
N ILE A 101 9.89 -18.87 -14.11
CA ILE A 101 9.01 -18.12 -13.20
C ILE A 101 9.79 -17.49 -12.02
N TRP A 102 11.12 -17.67 -11.95
CA TRP A 102 11.94 -17.30 -10.80
C TRP A 102 12.51 -15.88 -10.94
N VAL A 103 11.65 -14.95 -11.35
CA VAL A 103 11.98 -13.54 -11.56
C VAL A 103 11.00 -12.65 -10.79
N VAL A 104 11.51 -11.75 -9.95
CA VAL A 104 10.69 -10.72 -9.29
C VAL A 104 10.21 -9.72 -10.33
N SER A 105 8.90 -9.45 -10.36
CA SER A 105 8.26 -8.55 -11.31
C SER A 105 8.83 -7.13 -11.26
N ALA A 106 9.34 -6.65 -12.39
CA ALA A 106 9.79 -5.28 -12.55
C ALA A 106 8.67 -4.26 -12.28
N ALA A 107 7.41 -4.59 -12.60
CA ALA A 107 6.25 -3.75 -12.34
C ALA A 107 5.94 -3.64 -10.84
N GLU A 108 6.08 -4.74 -10.08
CA GLU A 108 5.94 -4.72 -8.62
C GLU A 108 7.04 -3.88 -7.97
N MET A 109 8.31 -4.12 -8.34
CA MET A 109 9.43 -3.33 -7.83
C MET A 109 9.28 -1.84 -8.15
N GLN A 110 8.82 -1.49 -9.36
CA GLN A 110 8.56 -0.11 -9.73
C GLN A 110 7.41 0.52 -8.93
N SER A 111 6.36 -0.24 -8.62
CA SER A 111 5.27 0.22 -7.74
C SER A 111 5.80 0.56 -6.34
N LEU A 112 6.62 -0.33 -5.76
CA LEU A 112 7.27 -0.11 -4.46
C LEU A 112 8.20 1.11 -4.48
N ARG A 113 8.96 1.33 -5.56
CA ARG A 113 9.80 2.53 -5.76
C ARG A 113 8.98 3.81 -5.73
N LEU A 114 7.93 3.89 -6.54
CA LEU A 114 7.07 5.07 -6.66
C LEU A 114 6.37 5.40 -5.34
N GLU A 115 5.91 4.39 -4.59
CA GLU A 115 5.29 4.60 -3.29
C GLU A 115 6.29 5.06 -2.23
N ALA A 116 7.46 4.41 -2.14
CA ALA A 116 8.53 4.82 -1.23
C ALA A 116 8.99 6.26 -1.49
N GLU A 117 9.16 6.64 -2.75
CA GLU A 117 9.51 8.00 -3.15
C GLU A 117 8.41 9.01 -2.76
N LYS A 118 7.13 8.68 -2.99
CA LYS A 118 5.99 9.51 -2.60
C LYS A 118 5.93 9.74 -1.09
N ILE A 119 6.11 8.68 -0.28
CA ILE A 119 6.10 8.80 1.18
C ILE A 119 7.30 9.63 1.67
N ASN A 120 8.49 9.41 1.12
CA ASN A 120 9.69 10.20 1.44
C ASN A 120 9.51 11.69 1.12
N LYS A 121 8.91 12.03 -0.04
CA LYS A 121 8.56 13.41 -0.40
C LYS A 121 7.57 14.05 0.59
N LEU A 122 6.53 13.32 1.01
CA LEU A 122 5.51 13.82 1.94
C LEU A 122 6.03 14.00 3.38
N LEU A 123 6.95 13.15 3.82
CA LEU A 123 7.52 13.19 5.18
C LEU A 123 8.76 14.10 5.32
N LYS A 124 9.30 14.65 4.22
CA LYS A 124 10.54 15.44 4.19
C LYS A 124 10.58 16.62 5.17
N ASN A 125 9.43 17.23 5.47
CA ASN A 125 9.32 18.41 6.34
C ASN A 125 8.65 18.08 7.69
N THR A 126 8.77 16.84 8.15
CA THR A 126 8.14 16.34 9.39
C THR A 126 9.20 15.88 10.40
N GLU A 127 8.79 15.59 11.63
CA GLU A 127 9.66 14.97 12.65
C GLU A 127 10.26 13.61 12.21
N PHE A 128 9.69 12.95 11.21
CA PHE A 128 10.19 11.68 10.67
C PHE A 128 11.24 11.84 9.55
N ALA A 129 11.59 13.07 9.14
CA ALA A 129 12.37 13.36 7.92
C ALA A 129 13.68 12.56 7.77
N GLU A 130 14.54 12.52 8.80
CA GLU A 130 15.80 11.76 8.71
C GLU A 130 15.56 10.24 8.76
N ARG A 131 14.56 9.78 9.51
CA ARG A 131 14.22 8.35 9.58
C ARG A 131 13.66 7.83 8.26
N ILE A 132 12.75 8.56 7.62
CA ILE A 132 12.21 8.15 6.31
C ILE A 132 13.29 8.21 5.22
N LYS A 133 14.20 9.20 5.26
CA LYS A 133 15.31 9.34 4.32
C LYS A 133 16.26 8.14 4.39
N PHE A 134 16.60 7.68 5.59
CA PHE A 134 17.39 6.46 5.78
C PHE A 134 16.64 5.23 5.25
N MET A 135 15.38 5.02 5.67
CA MET A 135 14.57 3.88 5.21
C MET A 135 14.38 3.87 3.68
N TYR A 136 14.13 5.02 3.07
CA TYR A 136 14.04 5.18 1.62
C TYR A 136 15.34 4.73 0.93
N HIS A 137 16.50 5.16 1.43
CA HIS A 137 17.78 4.73 0.87
C HIS A 137 17.97 3.21 1.00
N THR A 138 17.69 2.63 2.18
CA THR A 138 17.76 1.17 2.40
C THR A 138 16.82 0.39 1.47
N MET A 139 15.57 0.85 1.29
CA MET A 139 14.63 0.24 0.35
C MET A 139 15.13 0.32 -1.10
N MET A 140 15.66 1.47 -1.53
CA MET A 140 16.20 1.61 -2.90
C MET A 140 17.41 0.71 -3.12
N THR A 141 18.30 0.58 -2.12
CA THR A 141 19.45 -0.34 -2.19
C THR A 141 19.00 -1.79 -2.34
N LYS A 142 18.04 -2.27 -1.53
CA LYS A 142 17.49 -3.64 -1.64
C LYS A 142 16.83 -3.90 -3.00
N LEU A 143 16.01 -2.98 -3.51
CA LEU A 143 15.36 -3.12 -4.82
C LEU A 143 16.37 -3.09 -5.97
N ASN A 144 17.41 -2.25 -5.86
CA ASN A 144 18.50 -2.24 -6.84
C ASN A 144 19.34 -3.52 -6.77
N GLU A 145 19.55 -4.10 -5.59
CA GLU A 145 20.24 -5.38 -5.44
C GLU A 145 19.51 -6.51 -6.18
N ILE A 146 18.18 -6.61 -6.02
CA ILE A 146 17.34 -7.57 -6.77
C ILE A 146 17.52 -7.37 -8.28
N ASP A 147 17.41 -6.13 -8.78
CA ASP A 147 17.60 -5.80 -10.19
C ASP A 147 19.01 -6.13 -10.72
N GLN A 148 20.05 -6.09 -9.89
CA GLN A 148 21.40 -6.50 -10.33
C GLN A 148 21.55 -8.02 -10.32
N ARG A 149 21.06 -8.71 -9.28
CA ARG A 149 21.13 -10.17 -9.18
C ARG A 149 20.40 -10.85 -10.33
N GLN A 150 19.22 -10.35 -10.72
CA GLN A 150 18.43 -10.87 -11.84
C GLN A 150 19.04 -10.60 -13.24
N LYS A 151 20.03 -9.71 -13.37
CA LYS A 151 20.75 -9.49 -14.64
C LYS A 151 21.90 -10.47 -14.86
N VAL A 152 22.35 -11.16 -13.81
CA VAL A 152 23.43 -12.13 -13.91
C VAL A 152 22.85 -13.45 -14.38
N SER A 153 23.00 -13.75 -15.68
CA SER A 153 22.61 -15.05 -16.24
C SER A 153 23.28 -16.20 -15.46
N LYS A 154 22.48 -17.19 -15.06
CA LYS A 154 22.92 -18.34 -14.25
C LYS A 154 22.89 -19.61 -15.09
N ALA A 155 23.99 -20.35 -15.06
CA ALA A 155 24.09 -21.65 -15.73
C ALA A 155 23.48 -22.80 -14.90
N ASN A 156 23.27 -22.61 -13.59
CA ASN A 156 22.71 -23.62 -12.69
C ASN A 156 21.26 -23.26 -12.30
N PRO A 157 20.25 -24.07 -12.68
CA PRO A 157 18.86 -23.95 -12.23
C PRO A 157 18.69 -23.80 -10.71
N GLU A 158 19.38 -24.63 -9.91
CA GLU A 158 19.21 -24.65 -8.45
C GLU A 158 19.72 -23.35 -7.80
N GLU A 159 20.81 -22.80 -8.34
CA GLU A 159 21.35 -21.51 -7.91
C GLU A 159 20.36 -20.38 -8.24
N HIS A 160 19.81 -20.36 -9.46
CA HIS A 160 18.81 -19.36 -9.89
C HIS A 160 17.56 -19.38 -9.01
N ILE A 161 17.02 -20.56 -8.72
CA ILE A 161 15.86 -20.75 -7.83
C ILE A 161 16.18 -20.29 -6.39
N SER A 162 17.39 -20.57 -5.90
CA SER A 162 17.86 -20.14 -4.58
C SER A 162 18.00 -18.62 -4.49
N GLU A 163 18.57 -18.00 -5.53
CA GLU A 163 18.71 -16.55 -5.67
C GLU A 163 17.35 -15.85 -5.72
N TYR A 164 16.37 -16.40 -6.46
CA TYR A 164 14.99 -15.90 -6.43
C TYR A 164 14.37 -15.95 -5.02
N ARG A 165 14.53 -17.07 -4.30
CA ARG A 165 14.06 -17.20 -2.91
C ARG A 165 14.76 -16.21 -1.96
N TYR A 166 15.98 -15.80 -2.26
CA TYR A 166 16.66 -14.72 -1.55
C TYR A 166 16.07 -13.34 -1.92
N ASN A 167 15.87 -13.08 -3.21
CA ASN A 167 15.25 -11.84 -3.69
C ASN A 167 13.84 -11.63 -3.13
N LEU A 168 13.05 -12.69 -2.97
CA LEU A 168 11.75 -12.63 -2.27
C LEU A 168 11.88 -12.15 -0.81
N LYS A 169 12.93 -12.55 -0.09
CA LYS A 169 13.19 -12.07 1.29
C LYS A 169 13.59 -10.60 1.32
N LEU A 170 14.39 -10.14 0.35
CA LEU A 170 14.71 -8.72 0.19
C LEU A 170 13.44 -7.91 -0.11
N LEU A 171 12.61 -8.38 -1.05
CA LEU A 171 11.35 -7.75 -1.45
C LEU A 171 10.37 -7.67 -0.27
N GLU A 172 10.24 -8.73 0.52
CA GLU A 172 9.39 -8.73 1.71
C GLU A 172 9.92 -7.75 2.77
N SER A 173 11.24 -7.68 2.96
CA SER A 173 11.85 -6.67 3.84
C SER A 173 11.54 -5.24 3.38
N VAL A 174 11.50 -4.98 2.06
CA VAL A 174 11.07 -3.68 1.50
C VAL A 174 9.58 -3.43 1.77
N LYS A 175 8.70 -4.44 1.65
CA LYS A 175 7.27 -4.32 1.96
C LYS A 175 7.03 -3.98 3.43
N VAL A 176 7.80 -4.59 4.35
CA VAL A 176 7.77 -4.29 5.79
C VAL A 176 8.27 -2.86 6.07
N ASP A 177 9.41 -2.47 5.51
CA ASP A 177 9.94 -1.09 5.63
C ASP A 177 8.90 -0.06 5.11
N LEU A 178 8.24 -0.35 3.99
CA LEU A 178 7.22 0.49 3.39
C LEU A 178 5.95 0.58 4.26
N ALA A 179 5.53 -0.52 4.91
CA ALA A 179 4.43 -0.50 5.87
C ALA A 179 4.73 0.39 7.09
N VAL A 180 5.97 0.35 7.60
CA VAL A 180 6.44 1.24 8.66
C VAL A 180 6.46 2.71 8.19
N ALA A 181 6.87 2.98 6.95
CA ALA A 181 6.83 4.31 6.35
C ALA A 181 5.39 4.85 6.19
N ARG A 182 4.42 4.00 5.79
CA ARG A 182 2.99 4.35 5.75
C ARG A 182 2.46 4.74 7.14
N SER A 183 2.91 4.05 8.20
CA SER A 183 2.55 4.36 9.60
C SER A 183 3.12 5.71 10.09
N MET A 184 4.30 6.12 9.61
CA MET A 184 4.81 7.47 9.86
C MET A 184 3.98 8.53 9.12
N LEU A 185 3.58 8.25 7.88
CA LEU A 185 2.76 9.17 7.09
C LEU A 185 1.35 9.37 7.67
N SER A 186 0.73 8.34 8.23
CA SER A 186 -0.56 8.51 8.92
C SER A 186 -0.42 9.35 10.20
N LYS A 187 0.65 9.14 10.99
CA LYS A 187 0.94 9.94 12.18
C LYS A 187 1.24 11.41 11.84
N ALA A 188 2.07 11.68 10.84
CA ALA A 188 2.39 13.04 10.41
C ALA A 188 1.21 13.84 9.83
N LYS A 189 0.17 13.14 9.33
CA LYS A 189 -1.07 13.77 8.85
C LYS A 189 -2.02 14.17 9.99
N ALA A 190 -1.85 13.63 11.20
CA ALA A 190 -2.57 14.15 12.35
C ALA A 190 -2.13 15.61 12.59
N VAL A 191 -3.09 16.53 12.69
CA VAL A 191 -2.78 17.96 12.78
C VAL A 191 -1.93 18.21 14.01
N SER A 192 -0.68 18.63 13.80
CA SER A 192 0.26 18.92 14.88
C SER A 192 -0.39 19.87 15.89
N ALA A 193 -0.38 19.50 17.18
CA ALA A 193 -0.96 20.31 18.25
C ALA A 193 -0.42 21.76 18.25
N SER A 194 0.82 21.96 17.81
CA SER A 194 1.45 23.27 17.63
C SER A 194 0.76 24.15 16.57
N VAL A 195 0.12 23.56 15.56
CA VAL A 195 -0.69 24.29 14.56
C VAL A 195 -2.04 24.66 15.16
N VAL A 196 -2.67 23.73 15.89
CA VAL A 196 -3.94 23.97 16.60
C VAL A 196 -3.78 25.11 17.62
N TRP A 197 -2.74 25.08 18.44
CA TRP A 197 -2.45 26.13 19.42
C TRP A 197 -2.15 27.48 18.76
N LYS A 198 -1.37 27.51 17.68
CA LYS A 198 -1.13 28.76 16.92
C LYS A 198 -2.42 29.33 16.34
N LEU A 199 -3.34 28.48 15.86
CA LEU A 199 -4.65 28.90 15.38
C LEU A 199 -5.52 29.46 16.52
N ILE A 200 -5.54 28.80 17.69
CA ILE A 200 -6.24 29.31 18.89
C ILE A 200 -5.70 30.69 19.29
N PHE A 201 -4.39 30.86 19.40
CA PHE A 201 -3.80 32.17 19.72
C PHE A 201 -4.15 33.25 18.68
N PHE A 202 -4.14 32.91 17.39
CA PHE A 202 -4.52 33.84 16.33
C PHE A 202 -6.00 34.27 16.44
N ILE A 203 -6.91 33.33 16.70
CA ILE A 203 -8.33 33.62 16.91
C ILE A 203 -8.55 34.49 18.15
N LEU A 204 -7.86 34.21 19.27
CA LEU A 204 -7.95 35.01 20.49
C LEU A 204 -7.48 36.45 20.28
N ILE A 205 -6.34 36.64 19.58
CA ILE A 205 -5.83 37.98 19.23
C ILE A 205 -6.81 38.72 18.31
N PHE A 206 -7.35 38.03 17.30
CA PHE A 206 -8.33 38.61 16.38
C PHE A 206 -9.61 39.06 17.10
N LEU A 207 -10.16 38.23 17.99
CA LEU A 207 -11.32 38.58 18.82
C LEU A 207 -11.03 39.76 19.77
N ALA A 208 -9.83 39.83 20.37
CA ALA A 208 -9.45 40.94 21.24
C ALA A 208 -9.35 42.28 20.47
N VAL A 209 -8.76 42.27 19.28
CA VAL A 209 -8.71 43.45 18.39
C VAL A 209 -10.12 43.87 17.98
N LEU A 210 -10.96 42.92 17.58
CA LEU A 210 -12.32 43.19 17.11
C LEU A 210 -13.22 43.70 18.25
N GLY A 211 -13.13 43.13 19.46
CA GLY A 211 -13.81 43.67 20.65
C GLY A 211 -13.34 45.09 21.01
N THR A 212 -12.04 45.37 20.87
CA THR A 212 -11.47 46.71 21.12
C THR A 212 -11.99 47.73 20.12
N THR A 213 -12.08 47.41 18.82
CA THR A 213 -12.61 48.35 17.81
C THR A 213 -14.10 48.64 18.02
N PHE A 214 -14.91 47.61 18.32
CA PHE A 214 -16.33 47.81 18.68
C PHE A 214 -16.50 48.67 19.93
N TYR A 215 -15.71 48.44 20.98
CA TYR A 215 -15.72 49.28 22.18
C TYR A 215 -15.40 50.75 21.87
N PHE A 216 -14.38 51.02 21.04
CA PHE A 216 -14.04 52.39 20.65
C PHE A 216 -15.10 53.07 19.79
N LEU A 217 -15.74 52.33 18.87
CA LEU A 217 -16.87 52.85 18.09
C LEU A 217 -18.05 53.22 18.99
N TRP A 218 -18.43 52.32 19.90
CA TRP A 218 -19.52 52.56 20.86
C TRP A 218 -19.21 53.70 21.84
N TYR A 219 -17.97 53.78 22.35
CA TYR A 219 -17.53 54.88 23.22
C TYR A 219 -17.61 56.25 22.53
N ARG A 220 -17.22 56.35 21.26
CA ARG A 220 -17.38 57.60 20.48
C ARG A 220 -18.84 57.94 20.26
N GLN A 221 -19.68 56.95 19.96
CA GLN A 221 -21.12 57.13 19.75
C GLN A 221 -21.83 57.59 21.03
N ALA A 222 -21.58 56.93 22.16
CA ALA A 222 -22.13 57.30 23.47
C ALA A 222 -21.75 58.73 23.87
N LYS A 223 -20.51 59.17 23.59
CA LYS A 223 -20.05 60.53 23.89
C LYS A 223 -20.71 61.61 23.02
N LEU A 224 -21.18 61.27 21.82
CA LEU A 224 -21.98 62.18 20.98
C LEU A 224 -23.42 62.32 21.51
N PHE A 225 -24.05 61.21 21.92
CA PHE A 225 -25.39 61.25 22.54
C PHE A 225 -25.40 61.91 23.93
N ALA A 226 -24.32 61.79 24.70
CA ALA A 226 -24.14 62.52 25.96
C ALA A 226 -24.03 64.06 25.79
N GLY A 227 -23.77 64.55 24.57
CA GLY A 227 -23.76 65.98 24.25
C GLY A 227 -25.11 66.55 23.80
N GLY A 228 -26.16 65.73 23.71
CA GLY A 228 -27.45 66.12 23.12
C GLY A 228 -28.62 65.26 23.59
N GLY A 229 -28.99 65.40 24.87
CA GLY A 229 -30.22 64.83 25.45
C GLY A 229 -30.89 65.87 26.36
N PRO A 230 -32.23 66.04 26.31
CA PRO A 230 -32.91 67.11 27.01
C PRO A 230 -32.88 66.93 28.54
N SER A 231 -32.94 68.06 29.25
CA SER A 231 -32.86 68.11 30.72
C SER A 231 -33.98 67.29 31.37
N ALA A 232 -33.63 66.13 31.94
CA ALA A 232 -34.56 65.31 32.70
C ALA A 232 -34.86 65.97 34.05
N GLU A 233 -36.05 66.53 34.17
CA GLU A 233 -36.58 67.19 35.36
C GLU A 233 -36.55 66.25 36.58
N LYS A 234 -35.82 66.63 37.63
CA LYS A 234 -35.75 65.87 38.89
C LYS A 234 -37.06 65.95 39.66
N LYS A 235 -37.96 64.96 39.51
CA LYS A 235 -38.96 64.67 40.54
C LYS A 235 -38.37 63.78 41.63
N LYS A 236 -38.32 64.32 42.86
CA LYS A 236 -37.97 63.55 44.07
C LYS A 236 -39.07 62.53 44.40
N PRO A 237 -38.73 61.40 45.03
CA PRO A 237 -39.72 60.43 45.49
C PRO A 237 -40.49 60.96 46.70
N ALA A 238 -41.76 60.59 46.80
CA ALA A 238 -42.59 60.76 47.98
C ALA A 238 -43.15 59.39 48.41
N GLU A 239 -43.23 59.19 49.72
CA GLU A 239 -43.29 57.91 50.41
C GLU A 239 -44.66 57.21 50.41
N ALA A 240 -44.61 55.89 50.65
CA ALA A 240 -45.52 55.10 51.48
C ALA A 240 -47.03 54.99 51.13
N ARG A 241 -47.44 53.76 50.74
CA ARG A 241 -48.24 52.80 51.53
C ARG A 241 -48.41 51.51 50.69
N GLU A 242 -48.00 50.32 51.14
CA GLU A 242 -48.53 49.48 52.24
C GLU A 242 -49.74 48.61 51.80
N HIS A 243 -49.80 47.38 52.36
CA HIS A 243 -50.84 46.33 52.25
C HIS A 243 -50.81 45.28 51.10
N ARG A 244 -50.39 44.07 51.54
CA ARG A 244 -51.04 42.73 51.39
C ARG A 244 -51.25 42.09 50.01
N GLU A 245 -50.61 40.92 49.89
CA GLU A 245 -51.20 39.61 49.59
C GLU A 245 -52.54 39.57 48.81
N HIS A 246 -52.51 38.94 47.63
CA HIS A 246 -53.47 37.89 47.28
C HIS A 246 -52.85 36.89 46.29
N GLU A 247 -53.23 35.63 46.42
CA GLU A 247 -52.80 34.50 45.58
C GLU A 247 -53.30 34.59 44.14
N ALA A 248 -52.52 34.07 43.19
CA ALA A 248 -53.04 33.45 41.97
C ALA A 248 -52.07 32.36 41.48
N LYS A 249 -52.62 31.22 41.02
CA LYS A 249 -51.90 29.99 40.67
C LYS A 249 -51.48 29.93 39.19
N GLY A 250 -50.49 29.07 38.93
CA GLY A 250 -50.08 28.51 37.63
C GLY A 250 -48.68 27.91 37.81
N ASP A 251 -48.47 26.59 37.90
CA ASP A 251 -48.63 25.57 36.83
C ASP A 251 -47.86 26.01 35.57
N GLU A 252 -46.86 25.33 35.00
CA GLU A 252 -46.14 24.05 35.21
C GLU A 252 -44.64 24.29 34.81
N LYS A 253 -43.61 23.45 35.07
CA LYS A 253 -43.41 22.12 35.68
C LYS A 253 -41.92 21.96 36.08
N GLU A 254 -41.58 20.95 36.89
CA GLU A 254 -40.22 20.39 36.96
C GLU A 254 -40.05 19.23 35.95
N ALA A 255 -38.85 19.05 35.41
CA ALA A 255 -38.45 17.91 34.58
C ALA A 255 -37.09 17.35 35.04
N ASP A 256 -37.17 16.68 36.19
CA ASP A 256 -36.42 15.50 36.66
C ASP A 256 -34.97 15.27 36.14
N GLU A 257 -34.00 15.30 37.06
CA GLU A 257 -32.63 14.81 36.87
C GLU A 257 -32.60 13.26 36.85
N GLY A 258 -33.18 12.63 35.83
CA GLY A 258 -33.27 11.16 35.72
C GLY A 258 -32.81 10.54 34.40
N ASP A 259 -32.95 11.24 33.27
CA ASP A 259 -32.94 10.58 31.94
C ASP A 259 -31.60 10.57 31.17
N ILE A 260 -30.52 11.16 31.72
CA ILE A 260 -29.22 11.19 31.02
C ILE A 260 -28.50 9.81 31.05
N GLU A 261 -28.74 8.98 32.06
CA GLU A 261 -28.03 7.68 32.18
C GLU A 261 -28.49 6.59 31.20
N ARG A 262 -29.64 6.72 30.54
CA ARG A 262 -30.14 5.70 29.59
C ARG A 262 -29.56 5.80 28.18
N ILE A 263 -28.96 6.92 27.79
CA ILE A 263 -28.41 7.12 26.43
C ILE A 263 -26.98 6.58 26.31
N LEU A 264 -26.28 6.33 27.43
CA LEU A 264 -24.89 5.84 27.46
C LEU A 264 -24.75 4.31 27.60
N ARG A 265 -25.85 3.56 27.62
CA ARG A 265 -25.86 2.09 27.69
C ARG A 265 -26.72 1.53 26.55
N GLY A 266 -26.12 1.49 25.36
CA GLY A 266 -26.86 1.28 24.11
C GLY A 266 -27.46 -0.11 23.91
N GLU A 267 -28.62 -0.09 23.25
CA GLU A 267 -29.13 -1.12 22.33
C GLU A 267 -29.18 -0.51 20.92
#